data_AF-A0A7F5R4H9-F1
#
_entry.id   AF-A0A7F5R4H9-F1
#
_cell.length_a   1.000
_cell.length_b   1.000
_cell.length_c   1.000
_cell.angle_alpha   90.00
_cell.angle_beta   90.00
_cell.angle_gamma   90.00
#
_symmetry.space_group_name_H-M   'P 1'
#
loop_
_entity.id
_entity.type
_entity.pdbx_description
1 polymer ?
#
loop_
_entity_poly.entity_id
_entity_poly.type
_entity_poly.pdbx_seq_one_letter_code
_entity_poly.pdbx_strand_id
1 'polypeptide(L)'
;MVLGQGKISSFTFALCKVSSKYYSTTKTIQKSVFISQSKDVFENLALEEWLYSNMNFKNHHVLMLWRNDPCIIMGRHANPWVDIGNNQKSNMQIARRQSAGKTVYQDNGNLNFTFFAPSKHLMQTHNLEVIKRAIFRKYSIHIDVENNKLFLRNMKLGEAALKIGYPNSYHHCSIRVENSKQEFEKKMWNLNCENHKVTVSGMLSAVGWEFLRTDMVTLIDGGQEEANKQKGFHMVNPKEAWFPGINSIKEKLESWEWCYGYPHDFTVTRSLRIPLEFSKPDFDSKENMKLKIVIKKGIVSDIFFFIPPGLTNTGFTGEASVISNIKGQKFNKHILQYLMASLGQSEDSSDKEKAINQHMQRVVTSL
;
A
#
# COMPACT_ATOMS: atom_id res chain seq x y z
N MET A 1 -62.98 30.33 -4.57
CA MET A 1 -63.91 29.46 -5.32
C MET A 1 -63.26 29.29 -6.70
N VAL A 2 -62.76 28.15 -7.17
CA VAL A 2 -62.92 26.74 -6.80
C VAL A 2 -61.58 26.02 -7.03
N LEU A 3 -61.36 24.98 -6.22
CA LEU A 3 -60.27 24.01 -6.26
C LEU A 3 -60.32 23.16 -7.53
N GLY A 4 -59.15 22.79 -8.08
CA GLY A 4 -59.03 21.75 -9.10
C GLY A 4 -57.71 20.99 -8.99
N GLN A 5 -57.78 19.82 -8.34
CA GLN A 5 -56.71 18.83 -8.20
C GLN A 5 -56.49 18.00 -9.47
N GLY A 6 -55.28 17.47 -9.66
CA GLY A 6 -54.96 16.34 -10.54
C GLY A 6 -53.49 16.34 -10.94
N LYS A 7 -52.58 15.57 -10.34
CA LYS A 7 -52.38 14.10 -10.29
C LYS A 7 -51.05 13.75 -10.99
N ILE A 8 -50.27 12.96 -10.27
CA ILE A 8 -48.96 12.38 -10.59
C ILE A 8 -49.10 11.22 -11.58
N SER A 9 -48.23 11.15 -12.60
CA SER A 9 -47.75 9.94 -13.30
C SER A 9 -46.99 10.40 -14.56
N SER A 10 -45.92 9.82 -15.06
CA SER A 10 -45.15 8.62 -14.77
C SER A 10 -43.88 8.73 -15.62
N PHE A 11 -42.72 8.36 -15.07
CA PHE A 11 -41.49 8.20 -15.86
C PHE A 11 -41.66 7.02 -16.82
N THR A 12 -41.71 7.30 -18.12
CA THR A 12 -41.64 6.26 -19.16
C THR A 12 -40.21 6.19 -19.68
N PHE A 13 -39.52 5.09 -19.39
CA PHE A 13 -38.26 4.72 -20.01
C PHE A 13 -38.45 4.55 -21.52
N ALA A 14 -37.94 5.49 -22.31
CA ALA A 14 -37.81 5.31 -23.74
C ALA A 14 -36.47 4.62 -24.06
N LEU A 15 -36.55 3.34 -24.40
CA LEU A 15 -35.50 2.56 -25.05
C LEU A 15 -35.08 3.26 -26.35
N CYS A 16 -33.96 3.98 -26.31
CA CYS A 16 -33.39 4.55 -27.53
C CYS A 16 -32.62 3.47 -28.29
N LYS A 17 -33.16 3.12 -29.46
CA LYS A 17 -32.59 2.24 -30.48
C LYS A 17 -31.11 2.53 -30.71
N VAL A 18 -30.33 1.45 -30.77
CA VAL A 18 -28.94 1.45 -31.23
C VAL A 18 -28.91 1.99 -32.66
N SER A 19 -28.50 3.24 -32.79
CA SER A 19 -28.10 3.86 -34.04
C SER A 19 -26.58 3.93 -34.01
N SER A 20 -25.93 3.20 -34.92
CA SER A 20 -24.50 3.29 -35.21
C SER A 20 -24.17 4.67 -35.79
N LYS A 21 -24.12 5.68 -34.92
CA LYS A 21 -23.60 6.99 -35.27
C LYS A 21 -22.11 7.02 -34.92
N TYR A 22 -21.32 7.09 -35.97
CA TYR A 22 -19.93 7.55 -36.00
C TYR A 22 -19.60 8.44 -34.80
N TYR A 23 -18.65 7.99 -33.97
CA TYR A 23 -18.06 8.84 -32.94
C TYR A 23 -17.54 10.10 -33.62
N SER A 24 -18.04 11.26 -33.20
CA SER A 24 -17.39 12.54 -33.47
C SER A 24 -16.00 12.49 -32.85
N THR A 25 -15.01 12.20 -33.68
CA THR A 25 -13.59 12.49 -33.46
C THR A 25 -13.44 14.01 -33.47
N THR A 26 -12.67 14.56 -32.52
CA THR A 26 -12.24 15.99 -32.33
C THR A 26 -12.67 16.68 -31.02
N LYS A 27 -12.55 16.01 -29.86
CA LYS A 27 -12.26 16.75 -28.62
C LYS A 27 -10.80 16.51 -28.26
N THR A 28 -10.01 17.59 -28.26
CA THR A 28 -8.60 17.57 -27.84
C THR A 28 -8.52 17.17 -26.37
N ILE A 29 -7.61 16.25 -26.04
CA ILE A 29 -7.39 15.82 -24.66
C ILE A 29 -6.63 16.95 -23.95
N GLN A 30 -7.24 17.51 -22.92
CA GLN A 30 -6.61 18.54 -22.12
C GLN A 30 -5.76 17.90 -21.00
N LYS A 31 -4.61 18.50 -20.66
CA LYS A 31 -3.73 17.99 -19.60
C LYS A 31 -3.54 18.98 -18.45
N SER A 32 -3.40 18.45 -17.24
CA SER A 32 -3.04 19.20 -16.02
C SER A 32 -1.97 18.47 -15.22
N VAL A 33 -1.10 19.24 -14.57
CA VAL A 33 -0.17 18.74 -13.56
C VAL A 33 -0.62 19.26 -12.19
N PHE A 34 -0.98 18.38 -11.29
CA PHE A 34 -1.34 18.72 -9.90
C PHE A 34 -0.16 18.42 -8.98
N ILE A 35 0.21 19.38 -8.12
CA ILE A 35 1.28 19.21 -7.15
C ILE A 35 0.67 19.28 -5.76
N SER A 36 0.71 18.17 -5.03
CA SER A 36 0.23 18.15 -3.64
C SER A 36 1.13 18.98 -2.75
N GLN A 37 0.51 19.83 -1.92
CA GLN A 37 1.19 20.60 -0.89
C GLN A 37 1.40 19.80 0.41
N SER A 38 0.71 18.68 0.59
CA SER A 38 0.84 17.84 1.79
C SER A 38 2.01 16.86 1.68
N LYS A 39 2.61 16.58 2.84
CA LYS A 39 3.59 15.50 3.04
C LYS A 39 3.02 14.34 3.85
N ASP A 40 1.77 14.43 4.29
CA ASP A 40 1.12 13.33 4.98
C ASP A 40 0.70 12.25 3.97
N VAL A 41 1.11 11.01 4.25
CA VAL A 41 0.87 9.89 3.35
C VAL A 41 -0.63 9.60 3.15
N PHE A 42 -1.43 9.76 4.20
CA PHE A 42 -2.87 9.50 4.14
C PHE A 42 -3.61 10.58 3.37
N GLU A 43 -3.23 11.85 3.53
CA GLU A 43 -3.77 12.95 2.73
C GLU A 43 -3.47 12.79 1.25
N ASN A 44 -2.23 12.39 0.90
CA ASN A 44 -1.86 12.20 -0.49
C ASN A 44 -2.55 10.96 -1.11
N LEU A 45 -2.66 9.85 -0.39
CA LEU A 45 -3.41 8.69 -0.86
C LEU A 45 -4.92 8.97 -0.94
N ALA A 46 -5.45 9.78 -0.03
CA ALA A 46 -6.85 10.23 -0.09
C ALA A 46 -7.09 11.12 -1.31
N LEU A 47 -6.16 12.02 -1.64
CA LEU A 47 -6.22 12.83 -2.85
C LEU A 47 -6.16 11.96 -4.12
N GLU A 48 -5.26 10.97 -4.16
CA GLU A 48 -5.19 10.01 -5.27
C GLU A 48 -6.54 9.31 -5.49
N GLU A 49 -7.17 8.81 -4.41
CA GLU A 49 -8.47 8.14 -4.48
C GLU A 49 -9.62 9.11 -4.81
N TRP A 50 -9.57 10.34 -4.29
CA TRP A 50 -10.58 11.36 -4.56
C TRP A 50 -10.55 11.76 -6.04
N LEU A 51 -9.37 12.04 -6.60
CA LEU A 51 -9.21 12.35 -8.03
C LEU A 51 -9.72 11.19 -8.88
N TYR A 52 -9.33 9.96 -8.53
CA TYR A 52 -9.77 8.75 -9.21
C TYR A 52 -11.31 8.61 -9.27
N SER A 53 -11.97 8.89 -8.15
CA SER A 53 -13.41 8.64 -7.99
C SER A 53 -14.29 9.79 -8.51
N ASN A 54 -13.80 11.02 -8.48
CA ASN A 54 -14.62 12.21 -8.74
C ASN A 54 -14.33 12.90 -10.08
N MET A 55 -13.15 12.70 -10.68
CA MET A 55 -12.82 13.34 -11.96
C MET A 55 -13.23 12.51 -13.18
N ASN A 56 -13.62 13.22 -14.24
CA ASN A 56 -13.88 12.64 -15.55
C ASN A 56 -12.64 12.75 -16.44
N PHE A 57 -11.94 11.64 -16.64
CA PHE A 57 -10.71 11.64 -17.42
C PHE A 57 -10.91 11.49 -18.94
N LYS A 58 -12.15 11.40 -19.45
CA LYS A 58 -12.42 11.13 -20.88
C LYS A 58 -11.68 12.07 -21.84
N ASN A 59 -11.64 13.36 -21.51
CA ASN A 59 -10.95 14.40 -22.28
C ASN A 59 -10.02 15.25 -21.40
N HIS A 60 -9.67 14.77 -20.20
CA HIS A 60 -8.80 15.48 -19.27
C HIS A 60 -7.86 14.48 -18.60
N HIS A 61 -6.58 14.47 -18.99
CA HIS A 61 -5.58 13.63 -18.34
C HIS A 61 -4.86 14.43 -17.26
N VAL A 62 -4.58 13.78 -16.13
CA VAL A 62 -3.97 14.43 -14.96
C VAL A 62 -2.72 13.68 -14.55
N LEU A 63 -1.65 14.43 -14.31
CA LEU A 63 -0.46 13.95 -13.60
C LEU A 63 -0.45 14.58 -12.21
N MET A 64 -0.55 13.76 -11.17
CA MET A 64 -0.36 14.19 -9.79
C MET A 64 1.08 13.93 -9.36
N LEU A 65 1.73 14.95 -8.80
CA LEU A 65 3.09 14.93 -8.26
C LEU A 65 3.02 15.15 -6.76
N TRP A 66 3.63 14.25 -5.98
CA TRP A 66 3.49 14.25 -4.52
C TRP A 66 4.68 13.59 -3.84
N ARG A 67 4.82 13.87 -2.54
CA ARG A 67 5.91 13.38 -1.69
C ARG A 67 5.38 13.14 -0.29
N ASN A 68 6.03 12.26 0.45
CA ASN A 68 5.62 11.95 1.81
C ASN A 68 6.78 12.18 2.78
N ASP A 69 6.43 12.53 4.02
CA ASP A 69 7.34 12.34 5.15
C ASP A 69 7.61 10.84 5.36
N PRO A 70 8.66 10.47 6.12
CA PRO A 70 9.09 9.09 6.30
C PRO A 70 7.94 8.12 6.63
N CYS A 71 7.66 7.20 5.70
CA CYS A 71 6.54 6.27 5.80
C CYS A 71 6.83 4.95 5.07
N ILE A 72 6.07 3.91 5.45
CA ILE A 72 5.99 2.66 4.70
C ILE A 72 4.64 2.61 3.99
N ILE A 73 4.65 2.37 2.68
CA ILE A 73 3.45 2.19 1.88
C ILE A 73 3.39 0.76 1.38
N MET A 74 2.44 0.01 1.92
CA MET A 74 2.13 -1.36 1.52
C MET A 74 1.22 -1.38 0.30
N GLY A 75 1.41 -2.39 -0.55
CA GLY A 75 0.44 -2.70 -1.61
C GLY A 75 -0.87 -3.20 -1.03
N ARG A 76 -1.96 -3.06 -1.79
CA ARG A 76 -3.31 -3.47 -1.36
C ARG A 76 -3.35 -4.86 -0.74
N HIS A 77 -2.71 -5.85 -1.37
CA HIS A 77 -2.75 -7.25 -0.94
C HIS A 77 -1.55 -7.70 -0.07
N ALA A 78 -0.70 -6.77 0.38
CA ALA A 78 0.48 -7.10 1.17
C ALA A 78 0.13 -7.47 2.62
N ASN A 79 0.86 -8.40 3.23
CA ASN A 79 0.67 -8.78 4.62
C ASN A 79 1.55 -7.89 5.52
N PRO A 80 0.99 -7.03 6.36
CA PRO A 80 1.77 -6.05 7.12
C PRO A 80 2.78 -6.69 8.07
N TRP A 81 2.48 -7.86 8.62
CA TRP A 81 3.36 -8.53 9.58
C TRP A 81 4.54 -9.26 8.93
N VAL A 82 4.39 -9.63 7.66
CA VAL A 82 5.44 -10.26 6.84
C VAL A 82 6.25 -9.20 6.10
N ASP A 83 5.58 -8.33 5.34
CA ASP A 83 6.22 -7.36 4.44
C ASP A 83 7.02 -6.27 5.18
N ILE A 84 6.53 -5.82 6.34
CA ILE A 84 7.21 -4.76 7.10
C ILE A 84 8.37 -5.36 7.90
N GLY A 85 8.29 -6.63 8.28
CA GLY A 85 9.32 -7.26 9.10
C GLY A 85 9.61 -6.45 10.37
N ASN A 86 10.86 -6.37 10.79
CA ASN A 86 11.29 -5.58 11.95
C ASN A 86 11.64 -4.13 11.58
N ASN A 87 11.31 -3.70 10.36
CA ASN A 87 11.68 -2.38 9.85
C ASN A 87 10.77 -1.27 10.38
N GLN A 88 9.71 -1.61 11.12
CA GLN A 88 8.87 -0.63 11.80
C GLN A 88 9.64 0.00 12.97
N LYS A 89 10.14 1.22 12.75
CA LYS A 89 10.66 2.08 13.83
C LYS A 89 9.49 2.73 14.57
N SER A 90 9.72 3.10 15.83
CA SER A 90 8.78 3.95 16.58
C SER A 90 8.52 5.23 15.77
N ASN A 91 7.23 5.60 15.64
CA ASN A 91 6.73 6.81 14.96
C ASN A 91 6.72 6.84 13.42
N MET A 92 7.02 5.74 12.73
CA MET A 92 6.87 5.71 11.27
C MET A 92 5.43 5.39 10.86
N GLN A 93 4.84 6.22 9.99
CA GLN A 93 3.51 5.97 9.43
C GLN A 93 3.53 4.73 8.53
N ILE A 94 2.52 3.87 8.68
CA ILE A 94 2.31 2.70 7.83
C ILE A 94 0.97 2.90 7.13
N ALA A 95 1.02 3.01 5.81
CA ALA A 95 -0.17 3.16 4.98
C ALA A 95 -0.33 1.95 4.06
N ARG A 96 -1.58 1.66 3.71
CA ARG A 96 -1.92 0.71 2.65
C ARG A 96 -2.54 1.47 1.48
N ARG A 97 -1.97 1.32 0.29
CA ARG A 97 -2.51 1.96 -0.92
C ARG A 97 -3.58 1.12 -1.59
N GLN A 98 -4.35 1.76 -2.47
CA GLN A 98 -5.45 1.12 -3.21
C GLN A 98 -4.97 0.29 -4.41
N SER A 99 -3.77 0.57 -4.94
CA SER A 99 -3.13 -0.19 -6.00
C SER A 99 -2.43 -1.46 -5.46
N ALA A 100 -2.22 -2.42 -6.34
CA ALA A 100 -1.45 -3.63 -6.02
C ALA A 100 0.08 -3.33 -5.99
N GLY A 101 0.88 -4.37 -5.79
CA GLY A 101 2.35 -4.31 -5.85
C GLY A 101 3.02 -4.42 -4.48
N LYS A 102 4.32 -4.13 -4.44
CA LYS A 102 5.18 -4.36 -3.28
C LYS A 102 5.11 -3.25 -2.23
N THR A 103 5.55 -3.56 -1.03
CA THR A 103 5.75 -2.60 0.05
C THR A 103 7.01 -1.76 -0.22
N VAL A 104 6.89 -0.45 -0.07
CA VAL A 104 7.98 0.51 -0.33
C VAL A 104 8.14 1.45 0.85
N TYR A 105 9.36 1.94 1.06
CA TYR A 105 9.65 3.04 1.96
C TYR A 105 9.76 4.35 1.17
N GLN A 106 9.19 5.41 1.73
CA GLN A 106 9.26 6.75 1.15
C GLN A 106 9.67 7.78 2.19
N ASP A 107 10.44 8.77 1.76
CA ASP A 107 10.74 9.98 2.50
C ASP A 107 10.77 11.20 1.56
N ASN A 108 11.28 12.33 2.07
CA ASN A 108 11.34 13.59 1.32
C ASN A 108 12.24 13.54 0.06
N GLY A 109 13.15 12.55 -0.04
CA GLY A 109 13.99 12.30 -1.21
C GLY A 109 13.33 11.45 -2.28
N ASN A 110 12.14 10.89 -2.00
CA ASN A 110 11.30 10.23 -2.98
C ASN A 110 10.38 11.21 -3.71
N LEU A 111 10.14 10.96 -4.99
CA LEU A 111 9.12 11.65 -5.78
C LEU A 111 8.13 10.64 -6.33
N ASN A 112 6.84 10.90 -6.08
CA ASN A 112 5.73 10.08 -6.55
C ASN A 112 5.00 10.77 -7.70
N PHE A 113 4.59 9.96 -8.68
CA PHE A 113 3.85 10.36 -9.86
C PHE A 113 2.59 9.51 -9.91
N THR A 114 1.43 10.09 -10.15
CA THR A 114 0.21 9.33 -10.48
C THR A 114 -0.39 9.86 -11.77
N PHE A 115 -0.45 9.02 -12.79
CA PHE A 115 -1.05 9.30 -14.09
C PHE A 115 -2.49 8.80 -14.10
N PHE A 116 -3.44 9.70 -14.29
CA PHE A 116 -4.86 9.40 -14.40
C PHE A 116 -5.33 9.55 -15.86
N ALA A 117 -5.99 8.51 -16.35
CA ALA A 117 -6.59 8.47 -17.69
C ALA A 117 -7.77 7.48 -17.72
N PRO A 118 -8.62 7.53 -18.76
CA PRO A 118 -9.57 6.46 -19.03
C PRO A 118 -8.83 5.13 -19.18
N SER A 119 -9.41 4.03 -18.71
CA SER A 119 -8.75 2.72 -18.73
C SER A 119 -8.32 2.29 -20.14
N LYS A 120 -9.03 2.75 -21.17
CA LYS A 120 -8.70 2.50 -22.58
C LYS A 120 -7.46 3.25 -23.09
N HIS A 121 -7.10 4.37 -22.45
CA HIS A 121 -6.00 5.24 -22.88
C HIS A 121 -4.77 5.14 -21.95
N LEU A 122 -4.88 4.46 -20.80
CA LEU A 122 -3.80 4.38 -19.84
C LEU A 122 -2.73 3.38 -20.29
N MET A 123 -1.64 3.88 -20.86
CA MET A 123 -0.50 3.09 -21.29
C MET A 123 0.66 3.23 -20.30
N GLN A 124 0.92 2.17 -19.52
CA GLN A 124 1.97 2.16 -18.48
C GLN A 124 3.36 2.45 -19.06
N THR A 125 3.67 1.86 -20.21
CA THR A 125 4.93 2.08 -20.93
C THR A 125 5.13 3.54 -21.32
N HIS A 126 4.08 4.20 -21.82
CA HIS A 126 4.13 5.61 -22.20
C HIS A 126 4.34 6.52 -20.98
N ASN A 127 3.68 6.23 -19.86
CA ASN A 127 3.89 6.98 -18.61
C ASN A 127 5.34 6.91 -18.14
N LEU A 128 5.98 5.74 -18.21
CA LEU A 128 7.37 5.56 -17.83
C LEU A 128 8.34 6.18 -18.84
N GLU A 129 8.00 6.15 -20.13
CA GLU A 129 8.78 6.81 -21.18
C GLU A 129 8.79 8.33 -21.00
N VAL A 130 7.68 8.95 -20.56
CA VAL A 130 7.64 10.38 -20.19
C VAL A 130 8.63 10.67 -19.06
N ILE A 131 8.69 9.83 -18.03
CA ILE A 131 9.67 9.99 -16.93
C ILE A 131 11.10 9.87 -17.46
N LYS A 132 11.37 8.86 -18.30
CA LYS A 132 12.67 8.63 -18.93
C LYS A 132 13.12 9.82 -19.77
N ARG A 133 12.26 10.34 -20.64
CA ARG A 133 12.55 11.51 -21.48
C ARG A 133 12.81 12.75 -20.65
N ALA A 134 12.03 12.98 -19.59
CA ALA A 134 12.24 14.11 -18.70
C ALA A 134 13.62 14.08 -18.01
N ILE A 135 14.03 12.92 -17.52
CA ILE A 135 15.33 12.70 -16.87
C ILE A 135 16.47 12.93 -17.88
N PHE A 136 16.37 12.32 -19.05
CA PHE A 136 17.37 12.45 -20.10
C PHE A 136 17.50 13.89 -20.60
N ARG A 137 16.38 14.55 -20.90
CA ARG A 137 16.36 15.92 -21.43
C ARG A 137 16.96 16.93 -20.45
N LYS A 138 16.68 16.79 -19.16
CA LYS A 138 17.13 17.79 -18.17
C LYS A 138 18.53 17.51 -17.62
N TYR A 139 18.90 16.25 -17.47
CA TYR A 139 20.12 15.86 -16.74
C TYR A 139 21.09 14.99 -17.56
N SER A 140 20.73 14.63 -18.79
CA SER A 140 21.49 13.73 -19.66
C SER A 140 21.77 12.36 -19.04
N ILE A 141 20.88 11.92 -18.14
CA ILE A 141 20.94 10.59 -17.50
C ILE A 141 20.06 9.62 -18.30
N HIS A 142 20.64 8.50 -18.70
CA HIS A 142 19.91 7.42 -19.35
C HIS A 142 19.35 6.47 -18.30
N ILE A 143 18.06 6.13 -18.42
CA ILE A 143 17.42 5.13 -17.59
C ILE A 143 16.74 4.07 -18.45
N ASP A 144 16.70 2.86 -17.92
CA ASP A 144 16.06 1.71 -18.54
C ASP A 144 14.72 1.41 -17.88
N VAL A 145 13.78 0.90 -18.68
CA VAL A 145 12.43 0.57 -18.22
C VAL A 145 12.19 -0.91 -18.47
N GLU A 146 12.01 -1.69 -17.41
CA GLU A 146 11.72 -3.11 -17.51
C GLU A 146 10.62 -3.49 -16.52
N ASN A 147 9.55 -4.15 -16.99
CA ASN A 147 8.49 -4.69 -16.14
C ASN A 147 7.98 -3.71 -15.07
N ASN A 148 7.64 -2.48 -15.49
CA ASN A 148 7.18 -1.38 -14.63
C ASN A 148 8.20 -0.92 -13.56
N LYS A 149 9.48 -1.19 -13.76
CA LYS A 149 10.58 -0.70 -12.92
C LYS A 149 11.50 0.16 -13.75
N LEU A 150 12.05 1.17 -13.09
CA LEU A 150 13.03 2.08 -13.65
C LEU A 150 14.40 1.70 -13.11
N PHE A 151 15.38 1.60 -13.99
CA PHE A 151 16.75 1.25 -13.65
C PHE A 151 17.71 2.34 -14.12
N LEU A 152 18.73 2.60 -13.29
CA LEU A 152 19.90 3.33 -13.70
C LEU A 152 21.07 2.36 -13.67
N ARG A 153 21.62 2.04 -14.85
CA ARG A 153 22.56 0.91 -15.02
C ARG A 153 21.85 -0.38 -14.55
N ASN A 154 22.41 -1.09 -13.57
CA ASN A 154 21.82 -2.31 -13.02
C ASN A 154 21.13 -2.12 -11.66
N MET A 155 20.93 -0.86 -11.24
CA MET A 155 20.35 -0.54 -9.93
C MET A 155 18.94 0.00 -10.08
N LYS A 156 18.02 -0.48 -9.23
CA LYS A 156 16.62 -0.04 -9.25
C LYS A 156 16.53 1.41 -8.80
N LEU A 157 15.90 2.23 -9.61
CA LEU A 157 15.61 3.63 -9.32
C LEU A 157 14.21 3.82 -8.74
N GLY A 158 13.27 3.02 -9.22
CA GLY A 158 11.87 3.15 -8.88
C GLY A 158 11.03 1.99 -9.38
N GLU A 159 9.79 1.96 -8.94
CA GLU A 159 8.81 0.95 -9.32
C GLU A 159 7.44 1.61 -9.46
N ALA A 160 6.66 1.07 -10.37
CA ALA A 160 5.32 1.52 -10.64
C ALA A 160 4.29 0.45 -10.26
N ALA A 161 3.11 0.93 -9.90
CA ALA A 161 1.96 0.13 -9.53
C ALA A 161 0.70 0.70 -10.18
N LEU A 162 -0.27 -0.18 -10.40
CA LEU A 162 -1.46 0.10 -11.17
C LEU A 162 -2.70 -0.20 -10.35
N LYS A 163 -3.69 0.69 -10.43
CA LYS A 163 -5.07 0.41 -10.05
C LYS A 163 -5.92 0.41 -11.32
N ILE A 164 -6.42 -0.78 -11.66
CA ILE A 164 -7.33 -0.99 -12.78
C ILE A 164 -8.76 -0.83 -12.27
N GLY A 165 -9.56 -0.06 -13.00
CA GLY A 165 -11.01 -0.04 -12.82
C GLY A 165 -11.74 0.38 -14.08
N TYR A 166 -13.04 0.64 -13.97
CA TYR A 166 -13.86 1.13 -15.08
C TYR A 166 -14.77 2.26 -14.58
N PRO A 167 -14.87 3.40 -15.30
CA PRO A 167 -14.24 3.70 -16.60
C PRO A 167 -12.78 4.18 -16.51
N ASN A 168 -12.27 4.40 -15.30
CA ASN A 168 -10.98 5.03 -15.05
C ASN A 168 -9.96 4.05 -14.47
N SER A 169 -8.68 4.29 -14.74
CA SER A 169 -7.54 3.63 -14.10
C SER A 169 -6.48 4.66 -13.77
N TYR A 170 -5.59 4.34 -12.83
CA TYR A 170 -4.40 5.15 -12.60
C TYR A 170 -3.15 4.29 -12.47
N HIS A 171 -2.04 4.85 -12.94
CA HIS A 171 -0.72 4.28 -12.87
C HIS A 171 0.15 5.21 -12.05
N HIS A 172 0.67 4.73 -10.91
CA HIS A 172 1.59 5.52 -10.12
C HIS A 172 2.98 4.92 -10.07
N CYS A 173 3.99 5.77 -9.90
CA CYS A 173 5.38 5.38 -9.82
C CYS A 173 6.07 6.20 -8.73
N SER A 174 7.02 5.58 -8.04
CA SER A 174 7.89 6.25 -7.08
C SER A 174 9.33 6.08 -7.54
N ILE A 175 10.09 7.17 -7.59
CA ILE A 175 11.53 7.15 -7.85
C ILE A 175 12.31 7.72 -6.67
N ARG A 176 13.54 7.24 -6.48
CA ARG A 176 14.49 7.84 -5.56
C ARG A 176 15.30 8.92 -6.25
N VAL A 177 15.08 10.16 -5.83
CA VAL A 177 15.75 11.31 -6.40
C VAL A 177 16.94 11.68 -5.56
N GLU A 178 16.72 11.92 -4.26
CA GLU A 178 17.74 12.33 -3.31
C GLU A 178 18.02 11.22 -2.28
N ASN A 179 19.14 11.36 -1.56
CA ASN A 179 19.56 10.36 -0.58
C ASN A 179 18.53 10.21 0.54
N SER A 180 18.03 8.98 0.69
CA SER A 180 17.21 8.59 1.82
C SER A 180 18.09 8.32 3.04
N LYS A 181 17.56 8.63 4.24
CA LYS A 181 18.21 8.27 5.51
C LYS A 181 18.07 6.79 5.87
N GLN A 182 17.30 6.00 5.11
CA GLN A 182 16.94 4.64 5.49
C GLN A 182 17.01 3.64 4.33
N GLU A 183 17.83 2.60 4.53
CA GLU A 183 17.95 1.49 3.59
C GLU A 183 16.84 0.45 3.81
N PHE A 184 15.67 0.65 3.20
CA PHE A 184 14.61 -0.36 3.18
C PHE A 184 14.81 -1.42 2.07
N GLU A 185 15.48 -1.05 0.98
CA GLU A 185 15.77 -1.94 -0.16
C GLU A 185 17.28 -1.92 -0.45
N LYS A 186 17.97 -3.07 -0.32
CA LYS A 186 19.42 -3.21 -0.48
C LYS A 186 19.98 -2.91 -1.89
N LYS A 187 19.12 -2.80 -2.91
CA LYS A 187 19.52 -2.61 -4.32
C LYS A 187 18.77 -1.46 -4.98
N MET A 188 18.81 -0.31 -4.35
CA MET A 188 18.22 0.91 -4.89
C MET A 188 19.25 2.02 -5.03
N TRP A 189 19.08 2.88 -6.04
CA TRP A 189 19.96 4.00 -6.33
C TRP A 189 19.21 5.32 -6.30
N ASN A 190 19.93 6.40 -6.01
CA ASN A 190 19.39 7.76 -6.01
C ASN A 190 19.91 8.53 -7.23
N LEU A 191 19.05 9.24 -7.96
CA LEU A 191 19.48 10.02 -9.13
C LEU A 191 20.55 11.07 -8.78
N ASN A 192 20.48 11.68 -7.59
CA ASN A 192 21.43 12.70 -7.16
C ASN A 192 22.86 12.18 -6.96
N CYS A 193 23.05 10.85 -6.81
CA CYS A 193 24.36 10.21 -6.76
C CYS A 193 25.02 10.17 -8.14
N GLU A 194 24.24 10.13 -9.21
CA GLU A 194 24.75 10.21 -10.59
C GLU A 194 25.03 11.66 -10.99
N ASN A 195 24.19 12.58 -10.53
CA ASN A 195 24.36 14.00 -10.80
C ASN A 195 23.81 14.82 -9.62
N HIS A 196 24.70 15.47 -8.87
CA HIS A 196 24.35 16.28 -7.68
C HIS A 196 23.41 17.46 -7.98
N LYS A 197 23.24 17.87 -9.25
CA LYS A 197 22.26 18.90 -9.65
C LYS A 197 20.83 18.37 -9.67
N VAL A 198 20.64 17.05 -9.64
CA VAL A 198 19.30 16.45 -9.61
C VAL A 198 18.70 16.68 -8.22
N THR A 199 17.65 17.48 -8.21
CA THR A 199 16.83 17.74 -7.02
C THR A 199 15.41 17.28 -7.24
N VAL A 200 14.69 17.05 -6.15
CA VAL A 200 13.28 16.65 -6.21
C VAL A 200 12.42 17.72 -6.87
N SER A 201 12.64 19.00 -6.58
CA SER A 201 11.94 20.11 -7.23
C SER A 201 12.28 20.21 -8.73
N GLY A 202 13.55 19.99 -9.07
CA GLY A 202 14.00 19.94 -10.45
C GLY A 202 13.35 18.82 -11.24
N MET A 203 13.25 17.62 -10.66
CA MET A 203 12.58 16.44 -11.22
C MET A 203 11.08 16.65 -11.41
N LEU A 204 10.41 17.22 -10.40
CA LEU A 204 8.98 17.55 -10.43
C LEU A 204 8.67 18.45 -11.64
N SER A 205 9.44 19.53 -11.82
CA SER A 205 9.28 20.43 -12.96
C SER A 205 9.56 19.72 -14.29
N ALA A 206 10.62 18.90 -14.37
CA ALA A 206 11.01 18.21 -15.59
C ALA A 206 9.90 17.28 -16.11
N VAL A 207 9.38 16.42 -15.22
CA VAL A 207 8.35 15.43 -15.58
C VAL A 207 7.02 16.12 -15.89
N GLY A 208 6.67 17.17 -15.13
CA GLY A 208 5.46 17.94 -15.41
C GLY A 208 5.48 18.57 -16.81
N TRP A 209 6.58 19.21 -17.20
CA TRP A 209 6.70 19.78 -18.55
C TRP A 209 6.74 18.72 -19.64
N GLU A 210 7.45 17.60 -19.43
CA GLU A 210 7.47 16.50 -20.40
C GLU A 210 6.08 15.88 -20.61
N PHE A 211 5.28 15.76 -19.55
CA PHE A 211 3.89 15.33 -19.64
C PHE A 211 3.00 16.31 -20.42
N LEU A 212 3.14 17.62 -20.17
CA LEU A 212 2.34 18.64 -20.86
C LEU A 212 2.66 18.76 -22.36
N ARG A 213 3.91 18.52 -22.77
CA ARG A 213 4.31 18.55 -24.19
C ARG A 213 4.10 17.25 -24.97
N THR A 214 3.96 16.10 -24.28
CA THR A 214 3.88 14.78 -24.93
C THR A 214 2.44 14.30 -25.09
N ASP A 215 2.05 13.85 -26.27
CA ASP A 215 0.79 13.15 -26.47
C ASP A 215 0.86 11.75 -25.82
N MET A 216 -0.03 11.44 -24.88
CA MET A 216 0.08 10.21 -24.09
C MET A 216 -0.33 8.94 -24.85
N VAL A 217 -1.02 9.07 -25.98
CA VAL A 217 -1.49 7.93 -26.79
C VAL A 217 -0.48 7.58 -27.89
N THR A 218 0.10 8.59 -28.53
CA THR A 218 1.05 8.43 -29.64
C THR A 218 2.52 8.59 -29.21
N LEU A 219 2.76 9.15 -28.03
CA LEU A 219 4.08 9.45 -27.48
C LEU A 219 4.89 10.46 -28.29
N ILE A 220 4.22 11.24 -29.13
CA ILE A 220 4.82 12.32 -29.93
C ILE A 220 5.06 13.53 -29.02
N ASP A 221 6.28 14.09 -29.08
CA ASP A 221 6.63 15.34 -28.40
C ASP A 221 6.21 16.54 -29.26
N GLY A 222 5.16 17.25 -28.85
CA GLY A 222 4.66 18.45 -29.51
C GLY A 222 5.35 19.75 -29.08
N GLY A 223 6.39 19.65 -28.24
CA GLY A 223 7.18 20.80 -27.83
C GLY A 223 6.45 21.78 -26.90
N GLN A 224 7.04 22.97 -26.77
CA GLN A 224 6.50 24.01 -25.89
C GLN A 224 5.15 24.53 -26.39
N GLU A 225 4.92 24.53 -27.71
CA GLU A 225 3.64 24.93 -28.29
C GLU A 225 2.50 24.04 -27.78
N GLU A 226 2.71 22.72 -27.74
CA GLU A 226 1.69 21.82 -27.21
C GLU A 226 1.52 21.97 -25.70
N ALA A 227 2.61 22.18 -24.96
CA ALA A 227 2.55 22.45 -23.52
C ALA A 227 1.76 23.73 -23.19
N ASN A 228 1.91 24.79 -23.99
CA ASN A 228 1.24 26.07 -23.81
C ASN A 228 -0.29 26.01 -24.03
N LYS A 229 -0.79 24.98 -24.74
CA LYS A 229 -2.24 24.76 -24.92
C LYS A 229 -2.88 24.07 -23.72
N GLN A 230 -2.09 23.55 -22.79
CA GLN A 230 -2.59 22.76 -21.65
C GLN A 230 -2.93 23.65 -20.45
N LYS A 231 -3.56 23.09 -19.41
CA LYS A 231 -3.89 23.85 -18.18
C LYS A 231 -2.69 24.17 -17.31
N GLY A 232 -1.54 23.54 -17.56
CA GLY A 232 -0.30 23.80 -16.82
C GLY A 232 -0.28 23.14 -15.43
N PHE A 233 0.46 23.79 -14.52
CA PHE A 233 0.69 23.33 -13.15
C PHE A 233 -0.30 23.97 -12.17
N HIS A 234 -0.82 23.16 -11.26
CA HIS A 234 -1.68 23.60 -10.18
C HIS A 234 -1.17 23.06 -8.85
N MET A 235 -0.95 23.96 -7.89
CA MET A 235 -0.72 23.55 -6.50
C MET A 235 -2.07 23.18 -5.90
N VAL A 236 -2.16 22.02 -5.24
CA VAL A 236 -3.40 21.52 -4.64
C VAL A 236 -3.19 21.20 -3.17
N ASN A 237 -4.16 21.60 -2.34
CA ASN A 237 -4.17 21.29 -0.92
C ASN A 237 -5.18 20.16 -0.65
N PRO A 238 -4.76 18.95 -0.23
CA PRO A 238 -5.64 17.80 -0.02
C PRO A 238 -6.46 17.94 1.27
N LYS A 239 -7.40 18.89 1.28
CA LYS A 239 -8.27 19.21 2.41
C LYS A 239 -9.71 19.37 1.94
N GLU A 240 -10.63 19.20 2.88
CA GLU A 240 -12.07 19.25 2.66
C GLU A 240 -12.55 20.48 1.86
N ALA A 241 -11.96 21.65 2.13
CA ALA A 241 -12.31 22.90 1.44
C ALA A 241 -12.06 22.87 -0.08
N TRP A 242 -11.12 22.06 -0.54
CA TRP A 242 -10.77 21.93 -1.96
C TRP A 242 -11.35 20.65 -2.57
N PHE A 243 -11.46 19.59 -1.76
CA PHE A 243 -11.90 18.27 -2.17
C PHE A 243 -12.96 17.75 -1.20
N PRO A 244 -14.26 18.08 -1.40
CA PRO A 244 -15.32 17.66 -0.50
C PRO A 244 -15.41 16.13 -0.38
N GLY A 245 -15.50 15.63 0.86
CA GLY A 245 -15.51 14.21 1.22
C GLY A 245 -14.13 13.57 1.38
N ILE A 246 -13.03 14.31 1.13
CA ILE A 246 -11.67 13.74 1.22
C ILE A 246 -11.30 13.30 2.63
N ASN A 247 -11.82 13.96 3.67
CA ASN A 247 -11.54 13.58 5.06
C ASN A 247 -12.05 12.18 5.39
N SER A 248 -13.25 11.81 4.89
CA SER A 248 -13.79 10.46 5.08
C SER A 248 -12.93 9.39 4.37
N ILE A 249 -12.40 9.71 3.20
CA ILE A 249 -11.44 8.84 2.50
C ILE A 249 -10.16 8.69 3.32
N LYS A 250 -9.62 9.79 3.85
CA LYS A 250 -8.42 9.80 4.70
C LYS A 250 -8.61 8.94 5.94
N GLU A 251 -9.69 9.16 6.70
CA GLU A 251 -10.02 8.39 7.90
C GLU A 251 -10.08 6.88 7.64
N LYS A 252 -10.69 6.48 6.52
CA LYS A 252 -10.70 5.08 6.10
C LYS A 252 -9.29 4.55 5.81
N LEU A 253 -8.47 5.33 5.11
CA LEU A 253 -7.09 4.93 4.76
C LEU A 253 -6.18 4.86 5.99
N GLU A 254 -6.44 5.66 7.02
CA GLU A 254 -5.72 5.68 8.29
C GLU A 254 -6.20 4.58 9.26
N SER A 255 -7.41 4.06 9.05
CA SER A 255 -8.02 3.05 9.92
C SER A 255 -7.17 1.77 10.06
N TRP A 256 -7.28 1.15 11.24
CA TRP A 256 -6.64 -0.13 11.53
C TRP A 256 -7.15 -1.23 10.61
N GLU A 257 -8.45 -1.24 10.37
CA GLU A 257 -9.16 -2.18 9.51
C GLU A 257 -8.57 -2.19 8.10
N TRP A 258 -8.16 -1.02 7.60
CA TRP A 258 -7.54 -0.89 6.29
C TRP A 258 -6.04 -1.21 6.33
N CYS A 259 -5.27 -0.54 7.19
CA CYS A 259 -3.81 -0.69 7.19
C CYS A 259 -3.37 -2.10 7.60
N TYR A 260 -4.05 -2.67 8.61
CA TYR A 260 -3.68 -3.95 9.21
C TYR A 260 -4.73 -5.04 9.00
N GLY A 261 -6.02 -4.69 9.01
CA GLY A 261 -7.09 -5.69 8.93
C GLY A 261 -7.29 -6.34 7.55
N TYR A 262 -6.81 -5.70 6.49
CA TYR A 262 -6.80 -6.22 5.13
C TYR A 262 -5.37 -6.67 4.78
N PRO A 263 -5.09 -7.82 4.11
CA PRO A 263 -6.00 -8.71 3.42
C PRO A 263 -5.98 -10.12 4.04
N HIS A 264 -7.16 -10.57 4.45
CA HIS A 264 -7.47 -11.94 4.86
C HIS A 264 -7.01 -12.36 6.27
N ASP A 265 -7.76 -13.34 6.76
CA ASP A 265 -7.44 -14.08 7.96
C ASP A 265 -6.16 -14.88 7.70
N PHE A 266 -5.27 -14.91 8.68
CA PHE A 266 -4.02 -15.65 8.59
C PHE A 266 -3.73 -16.32 9.93
N THR A 267 -2.88 -17.33 9.88
CA THR A 267 -2.48 -18.07 11.07
C THR A 267 -0.98 -17.95 11.25
N VAL A 268 -0.55 -17.62 12.47
CA VAL A 268 0.85 -17.64 12.86
C VAL A 268 1.11 -18.89 13.67
N THR A 269 2.01 -19.74 13.18
CA THR A 269 2.44 -20.94 13.90
C THR A 269 3.89 -20.78 14.36
N ARG A 270 4.15 -21.11 15.61
CA ARG A 270 5.50 -21.11 16.20
C ARG A 270 5.76 -22.41 16.92
N SER A 271 6.90 -23.03 16.60
CA SER A 271 7.41 -24.18 17.34
C SER A 271 7.98 -23.72 18.67
N LEU A 272 7.65 -24.44 19.74
CA LEU A 272 8.11 -24.22 21.10
C LEU A 272 8.96 -25.41 21.51
N ARG A 273 10.03 -25.15 22.25
CA ARG A 273 10.83 -26.23 22.84
C ARG A 273 10.03 -26.86 23.97
N ILE A 274 10.10 -28.18 24.06
CA ILE A 274 9.54 -28.92 25.19
C ILE A 274 10.42 -28.63 26.41
N PRO A 275 9.86 -28.14 27.54
CA PRO A 275 10.62 -28.01 28.78
C PRO A 275 11.12 -29.38 29.25
N LEU A 276 12.35 -29.44 29.77
CA LEU A 276 13.04 -30.68 30.15
C LEU A 276 12.22 -31.53 31.16
N GLU A 277 11.41 -30.88 31.99
CA GLU A 277 10.51 -31.51 32.97
C GLU A 277 9.45 -32.43 32.35
N PHE A 278 9.09 -32.20 31.08
CA PHE A 278 8.13 -33.00 30.32
C PHE A 278 8.80 -33.92 29.30
N SER A 279 10.15 -33.91 29.23
CA SER A 279 10.92 -34.76 28.34
C SER A 279 11.06 -36.15 28.95
N LYS A 280 10.34 -37.14 28.41
CA LYS A 280 10.56 -38.55 28.76
C LYS A 280 11.86 -39.07 28.11
N PRO A 281 12.56 -40.05 28.72
CA PRO A 281 13.80 -40.63 28.17
C PRO A 281 13.63 -41.23 26.76
N ASP A 282 12.43 -41.76 26.45
CA ASP A 282 12.10 -42.40 25.17
C ASP A 282 11.37 -41.48 24.17
N PHE A 283 11.24 -40.18 24.47
CA PHE A 283 10.57 -39.25 23.57
C PHE A 283 11.51 -38.86 22.41
N ASP A 284 11.17 -39.24 21.18
CA ASP A 284 11.94 -38.85 20.00
C ASP A 284 11.91 -37.32 19.85
N SER A 285 13.04 -36.69 20.16
CA SER A 285 13.30 -35.23 20.22
C SER A 285 12.96 -34.41 18.97
N LYS A 286 12.43 -35.05 17.91
CA LYS A 286 12.10 -34.40 16.63
C LYS A 286 10.79 -33.63 16.64
N GLU A 287 9.85 -33.94 17.55
CA GLU A 287 8.56 -33.24 17.60
C GLU A 287 8.53 -32.12 18.64
N ASN A 288 8.29 -30.90 18.17
CA ASN A 288 8.13 -29.71 19.01
C ASN A 288 6.66 -29.41 19.27
N MET A 289 6.34 -28.88 20.46
CA MET A 289 5.05 -28.22 20.72
C MET A 289 4.84 -27.07 19.72
N LYS A 290 3.59 -26.77 19.37
CA LYS A 290 3.29 -25.65 18.45
C LYS A 290 2.24 -24.72 19.03
N LEU A 291 2.55 -23.43 19.08
CA LEU A 291 1.59 -22.36 19.31
C LEU A 291 1.04 -21.89 17.97
N LYS A 292 -0.28 -21.90 17.83
CA LYS A 292 -0.99 -21.46 16.63
C LYS A 292 -1.93 -20.33 17.01
N ILE A 293 -1.76 -19.16 16.40
CA ILE A 293 -2.60 -17.99 16.62
C ILE A 293 -3.37 -17.73 15.34
N VAL A 294 -4.70 -17.69 15.44
CA VAL A 294 -5.59 -17.35 14.32
C VAL A 294 -5.92 -15.87 14.41
N ILE A 295 -5.55 -15.12 13.38
CA ILE A 295 -5.81 -13.69 13.28
C ILE A 295 -6.88 -13.48 12.22
N LYS A 296 -7.96 -12.79 12.61
CA LYS A 296 -9.03 -12.37 11.71
C LYS A 296 -9.10 -10.86 11.66
N LYS A 297 -9.06 -10.27 10.47
CA LYS A 297 -9.04 -8.80 10.29
C LYS A 297 -7.98 -8.08 11.15
N GLY A 298 -6.81 -8.69 11.33
CA GLY A 298 -5.74 -8.14 12.17
C GLY A 298 -6.02 -8.18 13.68
N ILE A 299 -7.05 -8.91 14.12
CA ILE A 299 -7.42 -9.12 15.52
C ILE A 299 -7.20 -10.59 15.88
N VAL A 300 -6.66 -10.86 17.08
CA VAL A 300 -6.48 -12.22 17.57
C VAL A 300 -7.86 -12.85 17.81
N SER A 301 -8.23 -13.83 16.98
CA SER A 301 -9.50 -14.55 17.09
C SER A 301 -9.37 -15.72 18.05
N ASP A 302 -8.36 -16.57 17.86
CA ASP A 302 -8.21 -17.81 18.63
C ASP A 302 -6.73 -18.14 18.80
N ILE A 303 -6.43 -18.84 19.88
CA ILE A 303 -5.09 -19.34 20.18
C ILE A 303 -5.23 -20.83 20.46
N PHE A 304 -4.38 -21.62 19.82
CA PHE A 304 -4.34 -23.06 19.94
C PHE A 304 -2.93 -23.52 20.30
N PHE A 305 -2.86 -24.56 21.10
CA PHE A 305 -1.63 -25.20 21.51
C PHE A 305 -1.66 -26.65 21.06
N PHE A 306 -0.69 -27.06 20.26
CA PHE A 306 -0.55 -28.44 19.83
C PHE A 306 0.46 -29.16 20.72
N ILE A 307 -0.01 -30.22 21.38
CA ILE A 307 0.80 -31.09 22.22
C ILE A 307 1.07 -32.39 21.45
N PRO A 308 2.34 -32.73 21.15
CA PRO A 308 2.67 -33.94 20.44
C PRO A 308 2.37 -35.21 21.28
N PRO A 309 2.11 -36.36 20.65
CA PRO A 309 1.76 -37.58 21.35
C PRO A 309 2.88 -38.09 22.26
N GLY A 310 2.54 -38.53 23.48
CA GLY A 310 3.49 -39.13 24.44
C GLY A 310 4.05 -38.19 25.51
N LEU A 311 3.79 -36.88 25.39
CA LEU A 311 4.35 -35.85 26.26
C LEU A 311 3.67 -35.73 27.63
N THR A 312 2.36 -36.01 27.71
CA THR A 312 1.58 -35.91 28.95
C THR A 312 1.31 -37.30 29.54
N ASN A 313 1.27 -37.41 30.86
CA ASN A 313 0.84 -38.65 31.56
C ASN A 313 -0.69 -38.80 31.60
N THR A 314 -1.42 -37.74 31.23
CA THR A 314 -2.89 -37.71 31.17
C THR A 314 -3.44 -38.24 29.84
N GLY A 315 -2.59 -38.50 28.85
CA GLY A 315 -2.99 -39.04 27.54
C GLY A 315 -3.58 -38.02 26.56
N PHE A 316 -3.66 -36.73 26.93
CA PHE A 316 -4.11 -35.70 25.99
C PHE A 316 -3.02 -35.42 24.95
N THR A 317 -3.39 -35.59 23.69
CA THR A 317 -2.55 -35.35 22.51
C THR A 317 -3.39 -34.62 21.47
N GLY A 318 -2.81 -33.63 20.78
CA GLY A 318 -3.54 -32.83 19.79
C GLY A 318 -3.68 -31.34 20.13
N GLU A 319 -4.68 -30.71 19.53
CA GLU A 319 -4.89 -29.24 19.56
C GLU A 319 -5.81 -28.84 20.72
N ALA A 320 -5.31 -28.04 21.65
CA ALA A 320 -6.06 -27.44 22.76
C ALA A 320 -6.27 -25.94 22.53
N SER A 321 -7.49 -25.43 22.74
CA SER A 321 -7.74 -24.00 22.71
C SER A 321 -7.25 -23.34 24.01
N VAL A 322 -6.55 -22.22 23.88
CA VAL A 322 -6.02 -21.46 25.02
C VAL A 322 -6.92 -20.26 25.29
N ILE A 323 -7.55 -20.24 26.47
CA ILE A 323 -8.25 -19.05 26.95
C ILE A 323 -7.18 -18.03 27.35
N SER A 324 -7.17 -16.87 26.70
CA SER A 324 -6.26 -15.78 27.01
C SER A 324 -6.96 -14.43 26.94
N ASN A 325 -6.50 -13.49 27.75
CA ASN A 325 -6.97 -12.10 27.73
C ASN A 325 -6.57 -11.34 26.46
N ILE A 326 -5.79 -11.99 25.58
CA ILE A 326 -5.28 -11.44 24.32
C ILE A 326 -6.30 -11.62 23.19
N LYS A 327 -7.23 -12.57 23.33
CA LYS A 327 -8.33 -12.76 22.36
C LYS A 327 -9.14 -11.46 22.25
N GLY A 328 -9.41 -11.03 21.02
CA GLY A 328 -10.08 -9.76 20.72
C GLY A 328 -9.14 -8.54 20.64
N GLN A 329 -7.86 -8.68 20.96
CA GLN A 329 -6.89 -7.58 20.84
C GLN A 329 -6.30 -7.47 19.42
N LYS A 330 -5.89 -6.25 19.06
CA LYS A 330 -5.17 -5.96 17.81
C LYS A 330 -3.84 -6.72 17.79
N PHE A 331 -3.62 -7.50 16.74
CA PHE A 331 -2.40 -8.28 16.61
C PHE A 331 -1.19 -7.39 16.34
N ASN A 332 -0.19 -7.49 17.23
CA ASN A 332 1.11 -6.85 17.08
C ASN A 332 2.21 -7.87 17.42
N LYS A 333 3.45 -7.59 17.03
CA LYS A 333 4.57 -8.51 17.30
C LYS A 333 4.88 -8.67 18.79
N HIS A 334 4.54 -7.68 19.61
CA HIS A 334 4.74 -7.76 21.06
C HIS A 334 3.83 -8.81 21.70
N ILE A 335 2.63 -9.06 21.17
CA ILE A 335 1.76 -10.15 21.63
C ILE A 335 2.44 -11.50 21.48
N LEU A 336 3.14 -11.74 20.36
CA LEU A 336 3.92 -12.97 20.18
C LEU A 336 5.05 -13.06 21.21
N GLN A 337 5.81 -11.99 21.40
CA GLN A 337 6.90 -11.95 22.38
C GLN A 337 6.38 -12.17 23.80
N TYR A 338 5.25 -11.56 24.15
CA TYR A 338 4.58 -11.72 25.43
C TYR A 338 4.12 -13.16 25.64
N LEU A 339 3.44 -13.76 24.66
CA LEU A 339 3.02 -15.17 24.73
C LEU A 339 4.22 -16.11 24.89
N MET A 340 5.30 -15.87 24.13
CA MET A 340 6.54 -16.64 24.27
C MET A 340 7.19 -16.46 25.65
N ALA A 341 7.23 -15.23 26.16
CA ALA A 341 7.77 -14.94 27.48
C ALA A 341 6.93 -15.57 28.61
N SER A 342 5.60 -15.56 28.50
CA SER A 342 4.70 -16.23 29.44
C SER A 342 4.84 -17.75 29.41
N LEU A 343 5.19 -18.31 28.26
CA LEU A 343 5.52 -19.74 28.10
C LEU A 343 6.98 -20.06 28.47
N GLY A 344 7.76 -19.09 28.96
CA GLY A 344 9.14 -19.28 29.41
C GLY A 344 10.16 -19.47 28.28
N GLN A 345 9.83 -19.13 27.03
CA GLN A 345 10.65 -19.38 25.84
C GLN A 345 11.51 -18.17 25.42
N SER A 346 11.93 -17.31 26.37
CA SER A 346 12.83 -16.19 26.02
C SER A 346 14.24 -16.66 25.73
N GLU A 347 14.93 -15.99 24.79
CA GLU A 347 16.36 -16.20 24.51
C GLU A 347 17.26 -15.74 25.68
N ASP A 348 16.73 -14.94 26.62
CA ASP A 348 17.39 -14.56 27.87
C ASP A 348 16.87 -15.39 29.06
N SER A 349 17.81 -16.05 29.74
CA SER A 349 17.64 -16.97 30.85
C SER A 349 17.63 -16.28 32.22
N SER A 350 16.83 -16.84 33.14
CA SER A 350 17.21 -17.21 34.53
C SER A 350 16.08 -17.11 35.59
N ASP A 351 14.96 -16.40 35.35
CA ASP A 351 13.93 -16.24 36.40
C ASP A 351 12.50 -16.72 36.05
N LYS A 352 12.31 -17.42 34.92
CA LYS A 352 10.96 -17.72 34.38
C LYS A 352 10.44 -19.16 34.56
N GLU A 353 11.23 -20.09 35.11
CA GLU A 353 10.80 -21.48 35.34
C GLU A 353 9.59 -21.59 36.31
N LYS A 354 9.41 -20.65 37.23
CA LYS A 354 8.25 -20.63 38.14
C LYS A 354 6.92 -20.25 37.45
N ALA A 355 6.96 -19.48 36.35
CA ALA A 355 5.76 -19.07 35.62
C ALA A 355 5.19 -20.21 34.75
N ILE A 356 6.09 -21.07 34.23
CA ILE A 356 5.75 -22.29 33.46
C ILE A 356 4.83 -23.19 34.30
N ASN A 357 5.19 -23.43 35.55
CA ASN A 357 4.45 -24.33 36.44
C ASN A 357 3.00 -23.87 36.69
N GLN A 358 2.75 -22.58 36.88
CA GLN A 358 1.39 -22.10 37.17
C GLN A 358 0.47 -22.03 35.94
N HIS A 359 1.00 -21.72 34.75
CA HIS A 359 0.17 -21.62 33.54
C HIS A 359 -0.06 -22.98 32.87
N MET A 360 0.96 -23.85 32.84
CA MET A 360 0.81 -25.24 32.39
C MET A 360 -0.10 -26.04 33.33
N GLN A 361 0.02 -25.87 34.67
CA GLN A 361 -0.92 -26.51 35.59
C GLN A 361 -2.36 -26.09 35.33
N ARG A 362 -2.65 -24.81 35.04
CA ARG A 362 -4.01 -24.33 34.75
C ARG A 362 -4.57 -24.90 33.46
N VAL A 363 -3.77 -25.01 32.40
CA VAL A 363 -4.22 -25.61 31.13
C VAL A 363 -4.43 -27.11 31.28
N VAL A 364 -3.54 -27.81 32.00
CA VAL A 364 -3.60 -29.26 32.23
C VAL A 364 -4.67 -29.67 33.25
N THR A 365 -5.06 -28.79 34.19
CA THR A 365 -6.19 -29.05 35.12
C THR A 365 -7.55 -28.62 34.55
N SER A 366 -7.58 -27.88 33.43
CA SER A 366 -8.81 -27.48 32.73
C SER A 366 -9.22 -28.39 31.56
N LEU A 367 -8.38 -29.38 31.25
CA LEU A 367 -8.62 -30.49 30.33
C LEU A 367 -8.79 -31.77 31.15
#